data_AF-A0A2V7FKW1-F1
#
_entry.id   AF-A0A2V7FKW1-F1
#
_cell.length_a   1.000
_cell.length_b   1.000
_cell.length_c   1.000
_cell.angle_alpha   90.00
_cell.angle_beta   90.00
_cell.angle_gamma   90.00
#
_symmetry.space_group_name_H-M   'P 1'
#
loop_
_entity.id
_entity.type
_entity.pdbx_description
1 polymer ?
#
loop_
_entity_poly.entity_id
_entity_poly.type
_entity_poly.pdbx_seq_one_letter_code
_entity_poly.pdbx_strand_id
1 'polypeptide(L)'
;YVEALAAPDTINTMPEKTLAAFADHGRVEGVLPLDGGDADAVLADFTRIGVDDTALAAQLQGEGTASFDQSWKDLLDCLAAKRAMLAQRNRTAAGRP
;
A
#
# COMPACT_ATOMS: atom_id res chain seq x y z
N TYR A 1 -4.52 -2.08 -13.09
CA TYR A 1 -3.07 -1.84 -12.91
C TYR A 1 -2.25 -3.10 -13.11
N VAL A 2 -2.74 -4.29 -12.72
CA VAL A 2 -2.00 -5.56 -12.85
C VAL A 2 -1.62 -5.86 -14.30
N GLU A 3 -2.58 -5.76 -15.22
CA GLU A 3 -2.36 -6.05 -16.66
C GLU A 3 -1.34 -5.11 -17.30
N ALA A 4 -1.54 -3.80 -17.13
CA ALA A 4 -0.70 -2.77 -17.74
C ALA A 4 0.74 -2.72 -17.19
N LEU A 5 0.99 -3.29 -16.01
CA LEU A 5 2.30 -3.30 -15.34
C LEU A 5 2.95 -4.69 -15.33
N ALA A 6 2.45 -5.62 -16.14
CA ALA A 6 3.10 -6.91 -16.32
C ALA A 6 4.45 -6.72 -17.04
N ALA A 7 5.57 -7.04 -16.40
CA ALA A 7 6.89 -6.92 -16.99
C ALA A 7 7.83 -8.06 -16.53
N PRO A 8 8.82 -8.47 -17.35
CA PRO A 8 9.84 -9.44 -16.92
C PRO A 8 10.55 -8.97 -15.64
N ASP A 9 10.94 -9.92 -14.79
CA ASP A 9 11.73 -9.68 -13.57
C ASP A 9 11.12 -8.68 -12.57
N THR A 10 9.79 -8.53 -12.57
CA THR A 10 9.05 -7.68 -11.61
C THR A 10 8.05 -8.48 -10.78
N ILE A 11 7.69 -7.95 -9.62
CA ILE A 11 6.65 -8.51 -8.74
C ILE A 11 5.59 -7.43 -8.52
N ASN A 12 4.32 -7.82 -8.66
CA ASN A 12 3.19 -7.00 -8.25
C ASN A 12 2.60 -7.56 -6.94
N THR A 13 2.76 -6.83 -5.83
CA THR A 13 2.15 -7.19 -4.55
C THR A 13 0.70 -6.70 -4.52
N MET A 14 -0.23 -7.66 -4.57
CA MET A 14 -1.66 -7.37 -4.72
C MET A 14 -2.43 -7.69 -3.44
N PRO A 15 -3.42 -6.86 -3.06
CA PRO A 15 -4.45 -7.27 -2.12
C PRO A 15 -5.23 -8.49 -2.64
N GLU A 16 -5.72 -9.33 -1.74
CA GLU A 16 -6.47 -10.56 -2.09
C GLU A 16 -7.66 -10.28 -3.03
N LYS A 17 -8.39 -9.18 -2.80
CA LYS A 17 -9.51 -8.78 -3.67
C LYS A 17 -9.06 -8.47 -5.09
N THR A 18 -7.92 -7.80 -5.25
CA THR A 18 -7.36 -7.50 -6.57
C THR A 18 -6.89 -8.78 -7.25
N LEU A 19 -6.26 -9.69 -6.50
CA LEU A 19 -5.84 -10.99 -7.01
C LEU A 19 -7.04 -11.81 -7.49
N ALA A 20 -8.13 -11.86 -6.71
CA ALA A 20 -9.36 -12.57 -7.07
C ALA A 20 -10.02 -11.97 -8.32
N ALA A 21 -10.08 -10.63 -8.43
CA ALA A 21 -10.60 -9.96 -9.62
C ALA A 21 -9.75 -10.30 -10.86
N PHE A 22 -8.42 -10.27 -10.72
CA PHE A 22 -7.52 -10.65 -11.80
C PHE A 22 -7.66 -12.14 -12.18
N ALA A 23 -7.90 -13.04 -11.23
CA ALA A 23 -8.09 -14.46 -11.52
C ALA A 23 -9.41 -14.75 -12.27
N ASP A 24 -10.47 -13.98 -12.00
CA ASP A 24 -11.78 -14.14 -12.63
C ASP A 24 -11.79 -13.62 -14.09
N HIS A 25 -11.22 -12.44 -14.32
CA HIS A 25 -11.35 -11.76 -15.62
C HIS A 25 -10.09 -11.03 -16.10
N GLY A 26 -8.96 -11.13 -15.41
CA GLY A 26 -7.72 -10.46 -15.78
C GLY A 26 -7.03 -11.10 -16.99
N ARG A 27 -6.41 -10.28 -17.85
CA ARG A 27 -5.68 -10.73 -19.04
C ARG A 27 -4.38 -9.96 -19.25
N VAL A 28 -3.28 -10.67 -19.46
CA VAL A 28 -2.01 -10.06 -19.87
C VAL A 28 -1.93 -10.08 -21.40
N GLU A 29 -2.27 -8.96 -22.03
CA GLU A 29 -2.26 -8.82 -23.50
C GLU A 29 -0.90 -8.42 -24.08
N GLY A 30 0.00 -7.94 -23.22
CA GLY A 30 1.36 -7.55 -23.55
C GLY A 30 2.17 -7.28 -22.28
N VAL A 31 3.48 -7.12 -22.44
CA VAL A 31 4.34 -6.68 -21.34
C VAL A 31 4.64 -5.21 -21.48
N LEU A 32 4.84 -4.54 -20.35
CA LEU A 32 5.30 -3.16 -20.30
C LEU A 32 6.59 -3.01 -21.13
N PRO A 33 6.66 -2.05 -22.06
CA PRO A 33 7.87 -1.79 -22.83
C PRO A 33 9.06 -1.46 -21.93
N LEU A 34 10.23 -2.02 -22.23
CA LEU A 34 11.46 -1.80 -21.44
C LEU A 34 11.94 -0.35 -21.46
N ASP A 35 11.59 0.40 -22.51
CA ASP A 35 11.89 1.82 -22.67
C ASP A 35 10.81 2.74 -22.06
N GLY A 36 9.79 2.16 -21.41
CA GLY A 36 8.71 2.92 -20.77
C GLY A 36 7.58 3.36 -21.71
N GLY A 37 7.64 3.03 -23.01
CA GLY A 37 6.57 3.33 -23.96
C GLY A 37 6.30 4.83 -24.10
N ASP A 38 5.07 5.25 -23.82
CA ASP A 38 4.61 6.65 -23.92
C ASP A 38 4.66 7.42 -22.58
N ALA A 39 5.25 6.84 -21.52
CA ALA A 39 5.27 7.41 -20.18
C ALA A 39 5.76 8.87 -20.14
N ASP A 40 6.86 9.18 -20.82
CA ASP A 40 7.42 10.55 -20.84
C ASP A 40 6.49 11.56 -21.52
N ALA A 41 5.78 11.15 -22.58
CA ALA A 41 4.82 12.01 -23.27
C ALA A 41 3.61 12.29 -22.37
N VAL A 42 3.11 11.26 -21.67
CA VAL A 42 2.00 11.39 -20.71
C VAL A 42 2.39 12.33 -19.56
N LEU A 43 3.58 12.18 -18.98
CA LEU A 43 4.07 13.07 -17.93
C LEU A 43 4.22 14.51 -18.41
N ALA A 44 4.77 14.71 -19.62
CA ALA A 44 4.89 16.04 -20.22
C ALA A 44 3.52 16.72 -20.44
N ASP A 45 2.49 15.97 -20.79
CA ASP A 45 1.12 16.48 -20.93
C ASP A 45 0.54 16.96 -19.59
N PHE A 46 0.83 16.25 -18.49
CA PHE A 46 0.49 16.69 -17.14
C PHE A 46 1.24 17.98 -16.75
N THR A 47 2.55 18.04 -17.00
CA THR A 47 3.34 19.25 -16.76
C THR A 47 2.81 20.45 -17.55
N ARG A 48 2.40 20.24 -18.81
CA ARG A 48 1.84 21.30 -19.67
C ARG A 48 0.55 21.91 -19.13
N ILE A 49 -0.25 21.16 -18.38
CA ILE A 49 -1.46 21.67 -17.72
C ILE A 49 -1.20 22.18 -16.29
N GLY A 50 0.06 22.23 -15.86
CA GLY A 50 0.48 22.79 -14.58
C GLY A 50 0.56 21.77 -13.44
N VAL A 51 0.55 20.47 -13.72
CA VAL A 51 0.84 19.44 -12.71
C VAL A 51 2.35 19.36 -12.51
N ASP A 52 2.80 19.67 -11.30
CA ASP A 52 4.17 19.43 -10.86
C ASP A 52 4.26 18.02 -10.26
N ASP A 53 4.67 17.06 -11.07
CA ASP A 53 4.83 15.66 -10.70
C ASP A 53 5.94 15.45 -9.66
N THR A 54 6.97 16.31 -9.66
CA THR A 54 8.04 16.29 -8.66
C THR A 54 7.51 16.71 -7.28
N ALA A 55 6.75 17.80 -7.22
CA ALA A 55 6.11 18.23 -5.99
C ALA A 55 5.08 17.20 -5.50
N LEU A 56 4.29 16.62 -6.42
CA LEU A 56 3.33 15.57 -6.10
C LEU A 56 4.03 14.32 -5.53
N ALA A 57 5.14 13.88 -6.14
CA ALA A 57 5.91 12.75 -5.63
C ALA A 57 6.45 13.00 -4.21
N ALA A 58 6.97 14.20 -3.95
CA ALA A 58 7.45 14.59 -2.62
C ALA A 58 6.32 14.60 -1.58
N GLN A 59 5.14 15.11 -1.96
CA GLN A 59 3.95 15.09 -1.11
C GLN A 59 3.53 13.65 -0.78
N LEU A 60 3.37 12.79 -1.80
CA LEU A 60 2.96 11.39 -1.62
C LEU A 60 3.94 10.60 -0.75
N GLN A 61 5.24 10.85 -0.88
CA GLN A 61 6.26 10.24 -0.03
C GLN A 61 6.10 10.66 1.44
N GLY A 62 5.85 11.95 1.69
CA GLY A 62 5.60 12.49 3.03
C GLY A 62 4.33 11.92 3.67
N GLU A 63 3.22 11.89 2.92
CA GLU A 63 1.95 11.30 3.35
C GLU A 63 2.09 9.80 3.63
N GLY A 64 2.81 9.08 2.77
CA GLY A 64 3.12 7.66 2.97
C GLY A 64 3.86 7.43 4.29
N THR A 65 4.93 8.19 4.55
CA THR A 65 5.71 8.08 5.79
C THR A 65 4.84 8.35 7.01
N ALA A 66 4.03 9.41 6.98
CA ALA A 66 3.12 9.75 8.07
C ALA A 66 2.07 8.64 8.33
N SER A 67 1.53 8.03 7.28
CA SER A 67 0.58 6.92 7.39
C SER A 67 1.22 5.67 7.99
N PHE A 68 2.47 5.37 7.65
CA PHE A 68 3.22 4.25 8.24
C PHE A 68 3.50 4.50 9.73
N ASP A 69 3.94 5.71 10.09
CA ASP A 69 4.16 6.11 11.49
C ASP A 69 2.89 6.00 12.32
N GLN A 70 1.74 6.42 11.77
CA GLN A 70 0.46 6.30 12.44
C GLN A 70 0.06 4.83 12.63
N SER A 71 0.16 4.02 11.57
CA SER A 71 -0.16 2.59 11.64
C SER A 71 0.70 1.85 12.68
N TRP A 72 1.96 2.26 12.84
CA TRP A 72 2.85 1.71 13.86
C TRP A 72 2.43 2.09 15.28
N LYS A 73 2.05 3.35 15.51
CA LYS A 73 1.52 3.81 16.82
C LYS A 73 0.24 3.06 17.17
N ASP A 74 -0.68 2.93 16.23
CA ASP A 74 -1.94 2.20 16.41
C ASP A 74 -1.69 0.73 16.80
N LEU A 75 -0.69 0.08 16.17
CA LEU A 75 -0.26 -1.28 16.53
C LEU A 75 0.26 -1.35 17.98
N LEU A 76 1.10 -0.40 18.40
CA LEU A 76 1.65 -0.36 19.75
C LEU A 76 0.55 -0.11 20.80
N ASP A 77 -0.41 0.77 20.51
CA ASP A 77 -1.54 1.04 21.38
C ASP A 77 -2.45 -0.19 21.53
N CYS A 78 -2.72 -0.88 20.43
CA CYS A 78 -3.45 -2.16 20.43
C CYS A 78 -2.73 -3.21 21.30
N LEU A 79 -1.41 -3.31 21.19
CA LEU A 79 -0.62 -4.22 22.02
C LEU A 79 -0.67 -3.83 23.50
N ALA A 80 -0.55 -2.55 23.83
CA ALA A 80 -0.63 -2.04 25.20
C ALA A 80 -2.01 -2.33 25.82
N ALA A 81 -3.09 -2.07 25.09
CA ALA A 81 -4.45 -2.39 25.51
C ALA A 81 -4.63 -3.89 25.78
N LYS A 82 -4.16 -4.75 24.87
CA LYS A 82 -4.23 -6.21 25.03
C LYS A 82 -3.45 -6.69 26.25
N ARG A 83 -2.26 -6.13 26.51
CA ARG A 83 -1.47 -6.43 27.72
C ARG A 83 -2.21 -6.06 29.00
N ALA A 84 -2.82 -4.88 29.05
CA ALA A 84 -3.60 -4.42 30.20
C ALA A 84 -4.82 -5.34 30.47
N MET A 85 -5.55 -5.72 29.42
CA MET A 85 -6.68 -6.65 29.52
C MET A 85 -6.27 -8.01 30.09
N LEU A 86 -5.16 -8.58 29.60
CA LEU A 86 -4.65 -9.87 30.10
C LEU A 86 -4.20 -9.78 31.57
N ALA A 87 -3.51 -8.70 31.95
CA ALA A 87 -3.12 -8.49 33.35
C ALA A 87 -4.34 -8.39 34.28
N GLN A 88 -5.40 -7.71 33.85
CA GLN A 88 -6.64 -7.61 34.63
C GLN A 88 -7.37 -8.95 34.74
N ARG A 89 -7.42 -9.73 33.66
CA ARG A 89 -7.99 -11.08 33.66
C ARG A 89 -7.24 -12.02 34.61
N ASN A 90 -5.92 -11.95 34.64
CA ASN A 90 -5.11 -12.78 35.54
C ASN A 90 -5.31 -12.40 37.02
N ARG A 91 -5.45 -11.10 37.34
CA ARG A 91 -5.77 -10.64 38.70
C ARG A 91 -7.16 -11.10 39.16
N THR A 92 -8.16 -11.03 38.29
CA THR A 92 -9.52 -11.49 38.62
C THR A 92 -9.63 -13.00 38.75
N ALA A 93 -8.85 -13.77 37.99
CA ALA A 93 -8.77 -15.23 38.14
C ALA A 93 -8.07 -15.65 39.45
N ALA A 94 -7.03 -14.92 39.88
CA ALA A 94 -6.30 -15.20 41.12
C ALA A 94 -7.05 -14.78 42.40
N GLY A 95 -8.10 -13.96 42.29
CA GLY A 95 -8.90 -13.46 43.40
C GLY A 95 -10.23 -14.17 43.64
N ARG A 96 -10.49 -15.29 42.96
CA ARG A 96 -11.66 -16.15 43.27
C ARG A 96 -11.27 -17.13 44.40
N PRO A 97 -12.10 -17.26 45.46
CA PRO A 97 -11.85 -18.20 46.55
C PRO A 97 -11.84 -19.65 46.09
#